data_AF-A0A7Y3L6C2-F1
#
_entry.id   AF-A0A7Y3L6C2-F1
#
_cell.length_a   1.000
_cell.length_b   1.000
_cell.length_c   1.000
_cell.angle_alpha   90.00
_cell.angle_beta   90.00
_cell.angle_gamma   90.00
#
_symmetry.space_group_name_H-M   'P 1'
#
loop_
_entity.id
_entity.type
_entity.pdbx_description
1 polymer ?
#
loop_
_entity_poly.entity_id
_entity_poly.type
_entity_poly.pdbx_seq_one_letter_code
_entity_poly.pdbx_strand_id
1 'polypeptide(L)'
;MAELVGTTQSSISRVENGASIPSFDRVVEVLHVMGLSVDLQIELIEVDEAPLSRNLELDPAARFKNAVHEAQFALAAVKGWHDVIFEPLQILAVLQRHHVDFVTVGGLAAVMHGSDMATFDLDVTPQRRRDNLERLASALQELGVAIRVEGV
;
A
#
# COMPACT_ATOMS: atom_id res chain seq x y z
N MET A 1 7.11 -25.53 -2.13
CA MET A 1 7.50 -24.31 -2.87
C MET A 1 8.90 -24.44 -3.46
N ALA A 2 9.97 -24.62 -2.68
CA ALA A 2 11.33 -24.75 -3.21
C ALA A 2 11.48 -25.79 -4.33
N GLU A 3 10.95 -27.00 -4.14
CA GLU A 3 10.96 -28.09 -5.13
C GLU A 3 10.17 -27.73 -6.40
N LEU A 4 8.99 -27.12 -6.25
CA LEU A 4 8.13 -26.74 -7.38
C LEU A 4 8.78 -25.67 -8.26
N VAL A 5 9.59 -24.79 -7.69
CA VAL A 5 10.29 -23.71 -8.42
C VAL A 5 11.77 -24.08 -8.68
N GLY A 6 12.14 -25.38 -8.59
CA GLY A 6 13.48 -25.87 -8.92
C GLY A 6 14.62 -25.24 -8.12
N THR A 7 14.41 -24.93 -6.83
CA THR A 7 15.43 -24.30 -5.97
C THR A 7 15.54 -24.97 -4.61
N THR A 8 16.40 -24.43 -3.75
CA THR A 8 16.60 -24.92 -2.38
C THR A 8 15.72 -24.17 -1.38
N GLN A 9 15.36 -24.85 -0.28
CA GLN A 9 14.60 -24.22 0.82
C GLN A 9 15.38 -23.07 1.48
N SER A 10 16.72 -23.12 1.47
CA SER A 10 17.56 -22.02 1.95
C SER A 10 17.48 -20.80 1.05
N SER A 11 17.45 -20.96 -0.27
CA SER A 11 17.23 -19.84 -1.20
C SER A 11 15.87 -19.16 -0.98
N ILE A 12 14.81 -19.95 -0.78
CA ILE A 12 13.47 -19.42 -0.45
C ILE A 12 13.51 -18.66 0.89
N SER A 13 14.08 -19.26 1.92
CA SER A 13 14.14 -18.66 3.26
C SER A 13 14.92 -17.34 3.28
N ARG A 14 15.97 -17.19 2.46
CA ARG A 14 16.68 -15.90 2.35
C ARG A 14 15.80 -14.82 1.73
N VAL A 15 14.98 -15.14 0.74
CA VAL A 15 14.01 -14.19 0.16
C VAL A 15 12.96 -13.83 1.20
N GLU A 16 12.37 -14.81 1.88
CA GLU A 16 11.31 -14.60 2.87
C GLU A 16 11.75 -13.75 4.07
N ASN A 17 13.02 -13.88 4.48
CA ASN A 17 13.60 -13.10 5.57
C ASN A 17 14.33 -11.83 5.10
N GLY A 18 14.21 -11.46 3.81
CA GLY A 18 14.81 -10.25 3.25
C GLY A 18 16.33 -10.27 3.13
N ALA A 19 16.98 -11.42 3.31
CA ALA A 19 18.42 -11.60 3.16
C ALA A 19 18.88 -11.65 1.68
N SER A 20 17.94 -11.76 0.73
CA SER A 20 18.22 -11.63 -0.70
C SER A 20 17.01 -11.13 -1.47
N ILE A 21 17.25 -10.31 -2.49
CA ILE A 21 16.22 -9.81 -3.42
C ILE A 21 16.20 -10.74 -4.64
N PRO A 22 15.05 -11.33 -5.04
CA PRO A 22 14.96 -12.16 -6.23
C PRO A 22 15.06 -11.33 -7.51
N SER A 23 15.54 -11.95 -8.60
CA SER A 23 15.42 -11.33 -9.93
C SER A 23 13.95 -11.30 -10.37
N PHE A 24 13.63 -10.45 -11.35
CA PHE A 24 12.29 -10.38 -11.92
C PHE A 24 11.84 -11.73 -12.50
N ASP A 25 12.69 -12.39 -13.28
CA ASP A 25 12.43 -13.74 -13.82
C ASP A 25 12.07 -14.73 -12.72
N ARG A 26 12.77 -14.64 -11.58
CA ARG A 26 12.53 -15.51 -10.44
C ARG A 26 11.17 -15.27 -9.80
N VAL A 27 10.70 -14.03 -9.77
CA VAL A 27 9.34 -13.69 -9.31
C VAL A 27 8.31 -14.29 -10.25
N VAL A 28 8.49 -14.16 -11.57
CA VAL A 28 7.59 -14.72 -12.58
C VAL A 28 7.49 -16.24 -12.46
N GLU A 29 8.62 -16.96 -12.30
CA GLU A 29 8.63 -18.41 -12.09
C GLU A 29 7.84 -18.84 -10.85
N VAL A 30 8.05 -18.15 -9.72
CA VAL A 30 7.36 -18.43 -8.46
C VAL A 30 5.85 -18.24 -8.62
N LEU A 31 5.43 -17.14 -9.23
CA LEU A 31 4.02 -16.83 -9.45
C LEU A 31 3.36 -17.87 -10.36
N HIS A 32 4.04 -18.27 -11.44
CA HIS A 32 3.53 -19.28 -12.36
C HIS A 32 3.26 -20.61 -11.66
N VAL A 33 4.17 -21.05 -10.79
CA VAL A 33 4.00 -22.27 -9.97
C VAL A 33 2.84 -22.15 -8.98
N MET A 34 2.51 -20.93 -8.52
CA MET A 34 1.35 -20.66 -7.67
C MET A 34 0.04 -20.59 -8.47
N GLY A 35 0.07 -20.81 -9.79
CA GLY A 35 -1.09 -20.66 -10.68
C GLY A 35 -1.45 -19.20 -10.98
N LEU A 36 -0.51 -18.28 -10.76
CA LEU A 36 -0.67 -16.85 -11.01
C LEU A 36 0.11 -16.44 -12.27
N SER A 37 -0.44 -15.54 -13.08
CA SER A 37 0.25 -14.90 -14.21
C SER A 37 0.52 -13.43 -13.90
N VAL A 38 1.61 -12.89 -14.45
CA VAL A 38 1.91 -11.46 -14.41
C VAL A 38 1.80 -10.92 -15.83
N ASP A 39 0.83 -10.03 -16.03
CA ASP A 39 0.73 -9.24 -17.25
C ASP A 39 1.48 -7.93 -17.03
N LEU A 40 2.57 -7.73 -17.77
CA LEU A 40 3.33 -6.49 -17.74
C LEU A 40 2.81 -5.55 -18.81
N GLN A 41 2.33 -4.39 -18.39
CA GLN A 41 2.06 -3.28 -19.28
C GLN A 41 3.16 -2.24 -19.10
N ILE A 42 3.84 -1.90 -20.20
CA ILE A 42 4.74 -0.76 -20.27
C ILE A 42 4.02 0.29 -21.09
N GLU A 43 3.64 1.38 -20.45
CA GLU A 43 3.02 2.53 -21.09
C GLU A 43 3.96 3.73 -21.01
N LEU A 44 4.12 4.44 -22.13
CA LEU A 44 4.81 5.72 -22.14
C LEU A 44 3.79 6.78 -21.74
N ILE A 45 3.87 7.23 -20.50
CA ILE A 45 3.06 8.34 -19.98
C ILE A 45 3.92 9.61 -19.96
N GLU A 46 3.36 10.73 -20.43
CA GLU A 46 3.93 12.04 -20.16
C GLU A 46 3.60 12.41 -18.72
N VAL A 47 4.61 12.41 -17.85
CA VAL A 47 4.46 12.81 -16.45
C VAL A 47 4.90 14.26 -16.33
N ASP A 48 4.02 15.14 -15.87
CA ASP A 48 4.44 16.43 -15.35
C ASP A 48 5.14 16.20 -14.00
N GLU A 49 6.46 16.34 -13.96
CA GLU A 49 7.26 16.16 -12.74
C GLU A 49 7.24 17.39 -11.82
N ALA A 50 6.69 18.52 -12.27
CA ALA A 50 6.69 19.74 -11.47
C ALA A 50 5.89 19.60 -10.15
N PRO A 51 4.70 18.97 -10.10
CA PRO A 51 4.02 18.61 -8.86
C PRO A 51 4.86 17.72 -7.95
N LEU A 52 5.57 16.74 -8.52
CA LEU A 52 6.44 15.80 -7.79
C LEU A 52 7.55 16.57 -7.05
N SER A 53 8.27 17.41 -7.78
CA SER A 53 9.37 18.23 -7.24
C SER A 53 8.87 19.18 -6.15
N ARG A 54 7.75 19.88 -6.39
CA ARG A 54 7.16 20.80 -5.40
C ARG A 54 6.72 20.09 -4.13
N ASN A 55 6.07 18.93 -4.24
CA ASN A 55 5.64 18.20 -3.05
C ASN A 55 6.84 17.70 -2.24
N LEU A 56 7.93 17.26 -2.89
CA LEU A 56 9.13 16.81 -2.18
C LEU A 56 9.86 17.93 -1.41
N GLU A 57 9.68 19.20 -1.78
CA GLU A 57 10.20 20.35 -1.03
C GLU A 57 9.40 20.64 0.25
N LEU A 58 8.16 20.13 0.35
CA LEU A 58 7.32 20.29 1.53
C LEU A 58 7.74 19.33 2.65
N ASP A 59 7.47 19.73 3.89
CA ASP A 59 7.60 18.82 5.01
C ASP A 59 6.58 17.66 4.91
N PRO A 60 6.83 16.51 5.57
CA PRO A 60 5.93 15.36 5.52
C PRO A 60 4.47 15.65 5.88
N ALA A 61 4.20 16.57 6.81
CA ALA A 61 2.84 16.87 7.24
C ALA A 61 2.11 17.74 6.20
N ALA A 62 2.81 18.67 5.56
CA ALA A 62 2.28 19.47 4.45
C ALA A 62 2.00 18.59 3.22
N ARG A 63 2.90 17.65 2.88
CA ARG A 63 2.65 16.65 1.81
C ARG A 63 1.39 15.84 2.08
N PHE A 64 1.22 15.38 3.31
CA PHE A 64 0.03 14.63 3.71
C PHE A 64 -1.25 15.46 3.58
N LYS A 65 -1.26 16.72 4.05
CA LYS A 65 -2.41 17.61 3.93
C LYS A 65 -2.81 17.85 2.47
N ASN A 66 -1.82 18.08 1.60
CA ASN A 66 -2.06 18.23 0.17
C ASN A 66 -2.69 16.95 -0.40
N ALA A 67 -2.14 15.78 -0.08
CA ALA A 67 -2.66 14.52 -0.59
C ALA A 67 -4.11 14.23 -0.18
N VAL A 68 -4.48 14.54 1.06
CA VAL A 68 -5.88 14.40 1.51
C VAL A 68 -6.80 15.39 0.79
N HIS A 69 -6.35 16.63 0.57
CA HIS A 69 -7.14 17.62 -0.14
C HIS A 69 -7.38 17.21 -1.60
N GLU A 70 -6.34 16.74 -2.30
CA GLU A 70 -6.47 16.21 -3.67
C GLU A 70 -7.43 15.01 -3.72
N ALA A 71 -7.30 14.06 -2.78
CA ALA A 71 -8.20 12.92 -2.68
C ALA A 71 -9.66 13.34 -2.43
N GLN A 72 -9.91 14.31 -1.54
CA GLN A 72 -11.26 14.82 -1.28
C GLN A 72 -11.86 15.53 -2.50
N PHE A 73 -11.05 16.31 -3.23
CA PHE A 73 -11.48 16.98 -4.45
C PHE A 73 -11.84 15.97 -5.55
N ALA A 74 -10.97 14.98 -5.78
CA ALA A 74 -11.23 13.92 -6.75
C ALA A 74 -12.46 13.09 -6.37
N LEU A 75 -12.67 12.81 -5.08
CA LEU A 75 -13.82 12.04 -4.59
C LEU A 75 -15.15 12.76 -4.85
N ALA A 76 -15.17 14.08 -4.67
CA ALA A 76 -16.34 14.91 -4.95
C ALA A 76 -16.74 14.89 -6.44
N ALA A 77 -15.81 14.59 -7.34
CA ALA A 77 -16.08 14.42 -8.77
C ALA A 77 -16.54 13.00 -9.14
N VAL A 78 -16.43 12.01 -8.24
CA VAL A 78 -16.86 10.63 -8.50
C VAL A 78 -18.39 10.53 -8.39
N LYS A 79 -19.04 10.25 -9.53
CA LYS A 79 -20.49 10.11 -9.60
C LYS A 79 -20.98 9.00 -8.68
N GLY A 80 -21.83 9.36 -7.73
CA GLY A 80 -22.50 8.43 -6.80
C GLY A 80 -21.78 8.23 -5.47
N TRP A 81 -20.67 8.95 -5.24
CA TRP A 81 -19.89 8.88 -3.99
C TRP A 81 -19.92 10.21 -3.21
N HIS A 82 -20.88 11.09 -3.51
CA HIS A 82 -20.95 12.44 -2.94
C HIS A 82 -21.13 12.48 -1.41
N ASP A 83 -21.63 11.40 -0.80
CA ASP A 83 -21.82 11.29 0.65
C ASP A 83 -20.67 10.54 1.36
N VAL A 84 -19.67 10.07 0.60
CA VAL A 84 -18.50 9.38 1.14
C VAL A 84 -17.47 10.42 1.57
N ILE A 85 -17.06 10.37 2.84
CA ILE A 85 -16.00 11.23 3.36
C ILE A 85 -14.74 10.40 3.53
N PHE A 86 -13.66 10.78 2.84
CA PHE A 86 -12.35 10.18 3.01
C PHE A 86 -11.58 10.87 4.15
N GLU A 87 -11.49 10.18 5.30
CA GLU A 87 -10.87 10.66 6.54
C GLU A 87 -9.68 9.78 6.99
N PRO A 88 -8.59 9.68 6.20
CA PRO A 88 -7.48 8.77 6.50
C PRO A 88 -6.76 9.11 7.82
N LEU A 89 -6.79 10.37 8.26
CA LEU A 89 -6.20 10.78 9.54
C LEU A 89 -6.84 10.09 10.73
N GLN A 90 -8.15 9.84 10.70
CA GLN A 90 -8.83 9.18 11.81
C GLN A 90 -8.36 7.73 11.94
N ILE A 91 -8.18 7.05 10.79
CA ILE A 91 -7.63 5.69 10.73
C ILE A 91 -6.19 5.67 11.25
N LEU A 92 -5.33 6.54 10.71
CA LEU A 92 -3.93 6.66 11.11
C LEU A 92 -3.77 7.00 12.60
N ALA A 93 -4.64 7.85 13.14
CA ALA A 93 -4.65 8.19 14.56
C ALA A 93 -4.99 6.97 15.43
N VAL A 94 -5.89 6.09 14.97
CA VAL A 94 -6.19 4.84 15.71
C VAL A 94 -4.99 3.91 15.69
N LEU A 95 -4.37 3.70 14.53
CA LEU A 95 -3.15 2.89 14.42
C LEU A 95 -2.03 3.43 15.31
N GLN A 96 -1.85 4.75 15.35
CA GLN A 96 -0.83 5.40 16.18
C GLN A 96 -1.12 5.26 17.68
N ARG A 97 -2.38 5.41 18.12
CA ARG A 97 -2.77 5.20 19.54
C ARG A 97 -2.50 3.77 20.02
N HIS A 98 -2.67 2.79 19.14
CA HIS A 98 -2.35 1.38 19.43
C HIS A 98 -0.85 1.06 19.30
N HIS A 99 -0.01 2.04 18.96
CA HIS A 99 1.44 1.86 18.75
C HIS A 99 1.76 0.82 17.66
N VAL A 100 1.00 0.85 16.57
CA VAL A 100 1.29 0.04 15.39
C VAL A 100 2.47 0.66 14.65
N ASP A 101 3.50 -0.13 14.41
CA ASP A 101 4.61 0.20 13.52
C ASP A 101 4.20 -0.14 12.08
N PHE A 102 4.02 0.89 11.24
CA PHE A 102 3.61 0.73 9.85
C PHE A 102 4.17 1.84 8.96
N VAL A 103 4.11 1.61 7.65
CA VAL A 103 4.32 2.64 6.62
C VAL A 103 3.09 2.73 5.72
N THR A 104 2.75 3.93 5.28
CA THR A 104 1.74 4.14 4.22
C THR A 104 2.32 3.77 2.87
N VAL A 105 1.56 3.06 2.06
CA VAL A 105 1.92 2.65 0.70
C VAL A 105 0.77 2.98 -0.26
N GLY A 106 0.86 2.53 -1.50
CA GLY A 106 -0.25 2.66 -2.46
C GLY A 106 -0.50 4.09 -2.93
N GLY A 107 -1.74 4.37 -3.31
CA GLY A 107 -2.16 5.61 -3.95
C GLY A 107 -1.87 6.84 -3.09
N LEU A 108 -2.28 6.83 -1.82
CA LEU A 108 -2.09 7.99 -0.94
C LEU A 108 -0.59 8.33 -0.77
N ALA A 109 0.27 7.32 -0.64
CA ALA A 109 1.72 7.54 -0.57
C ALA A 109 2.24 8.16 -1.88
N ALA A 110 1.76 7.70 -3.04
CA ALA A 110 2.16 8.27 -4.33
C ALA A 110 1.73 9.74 -4.47
N VAL A 111 0.51 10.09 -4.05
CA VAL A 111 0.03 11.49 -4.06
C VAL A 111 0.82 12.37 -3.10
N MET A 112 1.18 11.85 -1.92
CA MET A 112 2.11 12.56 -1.01
C MET A 112 3.47 12.86 -1.66
N HIS A 113 3.89 12.03 -2.60
CA HIS A 113 5.08 12.26 -3.41
C HIS A 113 4.83 13.13 -4.65
N GLY A 114 3.59 13.53 -4.93
CA GLY A 114 3.18 14.44 -6.00
C GLY A 114 2.65 13.76 -7.26
N SER A 115 2.27 12.49 -7.19
CA SER A 115 1.47 11.85 -8.24
C SER A 115 0.10 12.50 -8.37
N ASP A 116 -0.41 12.57 -9.59
CA ASP A 116 -1.75 13.05 -9.97
C ASP A 116 -2.82 11.94 -9.94
N MET A 117 -2.49 10.75 -9.42
CA MET A 117 -3.44 9.65 -9.28
C MET A 117 -4.58 10.00 -8.31
N ALA A 118 -5.80 9.61 -8.68
CA ALA A 118 -6.94 9.61 -7.76
C ALA A 118 -6.92 8.36 -6.88
N THR A 119 -7.08 8.55 -5.56
CA THR A 119 -7.10 7.48 -4.54
C THR A 119 -8.04 7.91 -3.42
N PHE A 120 -8.83 6.96 -2.91
CA PHE A 120 -9.84 7.19 -1.87
C PHE A 120 -9.78 6.12 -0.77
N ASP A 121 -8.64 5.45 -0.69
CA ASP A 121 -8.32 4.38 0.22
C ASP A 121 -6.99 4.67 0.92
N LEU A 122 -6.72 3.89 1.97
CA LEU A 122 -5.50 3.98 2.75
C LEU A 122 -4.88 2.59 2.83
N ASP A 123 -3.76 2.41 2.13
CA ASP A 123 -2.94 1.23 2.25
C ASP A 123 -1.83 1.43 3.27
N VAL A 124 -1.69 0.47 4.18
CA VAL A 124 -0.58 0.43 5.14
C VAL A 124 0.09 -0.93 5.12
N THR A 125 1.42 -0.92 5.19
CA THR A 125 2.21 -2.14 5.40
C THR A 125 2.73 -2.15 6.84
N PRO A 126 2.23 -3.04 7.71
CA PRO A 126 2.72 -3.15 9.08
C PRO A 126 4.06 -3.90 9.14
N GLN A 127 4.87 -3.59 10.13
CA GLN A 127 6.00 -4.46 10.49
C GLN A 127 5.47 -5.83 10.93
N ARG A 128 6.03 -6.92 10.37
CA ARG A 128 5.50 -8.29 10.51
C ARG A 128 5.80 -8.98 11.84
N ARG A 129 6.30 -8.26 12.85
CA ARG A 129 6.52 -8.87 14.17
C ARG A 129 5.18 -9.18 14.84
N ARG A 130 5.11 -10.31 15.55
CA ARG A 130 3.88 -10.81 16.19
C ARG A 130 3.23 -9.77 17.12
N ASP A 131 4.02 -9.11 17.96
CA ASP A 131 3.56 -8.06 18.88
C ASP A 131 2.93 -6.87 18.13
N ASN A 132 3.52 -6.47 17.01
CA ASN A 132 2.96 -5.40 16.18
C ASN A 132 1.65 -5.81 15.49
N LEU A 133 1.55 -7.07 15.04
CA LEU A 133 0.32 -7.60 14.43
C LEU A 133 -0.82 -7.74 15.45
N GLU A 134 -0.51 -8.03 16.71
CA GLU A 134 -1.48 -8.03 17.81
C GLU A 134 -2.02 -6.61 18.06
N ARG A 135 -1.16 -5.59 18.07
CA ARG A 135 -1.59 -4.18 18.14
C ARG A 135 -2.44 -3.77 16.95
N LEU A 136 -2.06 -4.18 15.74
CA LEU A 136 -2.84 -3.94 14.54
C LEU A 136 -4.24 -4.57 14.66
N ALA A 137 -4.33 -5.82 15.13
CA ALA A 137 -5.61 -6.48 15.32
C ALA A 137 -6.51 -5.72 16.31
N SER A 138 -5.96 -5.23 17.43
CA SER A 138 -6.69 -4.39 18.39
C SER A 138 -7.15 -3.05 17.78
N ALA A 139 -6.30 -2.40 16.98
CA ALA A 139 -6.65 -1.17 16.29
C ALA A 139 -7.79 -1.36 15.27
N LEU A 140 -7.73 -2.45 14.49
CA LEU A 140 -8.78 -2.81 13.52
C LEU A 140 -10.11 -3.14 14.20
N GLN A 141 -10.08 -3.75 15.38
CA GLN A 141 -11.29 -3.99 16.19
C GLN A 141 -11.91 -2.67 16.68
N GLU A 142 -11.11 -1.72 17.14
CA GLU A 142 -11.61 -0.39 17.54
C GLU A 142 -12.22 0.37 16.36
N LEU A 143 -11.60 0.27 15.18
CA LEU A 143 -12.12 0.83 13.94
C LEU A 143 -13.43 0.17 13.47
N GLY A 144 -13.85 -0.93 14.09
CA GLY A 144 -15.05 -1.67 13.67
C GLY A 144 -14.90 -2.31 12.29
N VAL A 145 -13.67 -2.65 11.88
CA VAL A 145 -13.40 -3.22 10.56
C VAL A 145 -14.02 -4.60 10.44
N ALA A 146 -14.79 -4.81 9.38
CA ALA A 146 -15.26 -6.13 8.97
C ALA A 146 -14.29 -6.73 7.95
N ILE A 147 -13.98 -8.02 8.10
CA ILE A 147 -13.22 -8.75 7.07
C ILE A 147 -14.16 -8.97 5.89
N ARG A 148 -13.78 -8.44 4.73
CA ARG A 148 -14.41 -8.79 3.47
C ARG A 148 -13.78 -10.08 2.97
N VAL A 149 -14.53 -11.17 3.02
CA VAL A 149 -14.15 -12.44 2.41
C VAL A 149 -14.86 -12.51 1.06
N GLU A 150 -14.13 -12.50 -0.05
CA GLU A 150 -14.74 -12.79 -1.35
C GLU A 150 -15.08 -14.29 -1.42
N GLY A 151 -16.36 -14.64 -1.62
CA GLY A 151 -16.79 -16.00 -1.95
C GLY A 151 -17.38 -16.85 -0.80
N VAL A 152 -18.49 -16.41 -0.21
CA VAL A 152 -19.53 -17.32 0.33
C VAL A 152 -20.84 -17.00 -0.35
#